data_AF-A0AAN6BZU3-F1
#
_entry.id   AF-A0AAN6BZU3-F1
#
_cell.length_a   1.000
_cell.length_b   1.000
_cell.length_c   1.000
_cell.angle_alpha   90.00
_cell.angle_beta   90.00
_cell.angle_gamma   90.00
#
_symmetry.space_group_name_H-M   'P 1'
#
loop_
_entity.id
_entity.type
_entity.pdbx_description
1 polymer ?
#
loop_
_entity_poly.entity_id
_entity_poly.type
_entity_poly.pdbx_seq_one_letter_code
_entity_poly.pdbx_strand_id
1 'polypeptide(L)'
;MGLLSSEEQEIPRSLQLSHLEHHIPMPRSLSAISNLEIRDLNRDQVRFYHPGYLKPLNLLFCLPRVDYEPLRGAWGVHYRTALTACQIIANNAFGTGRLARDERGKDIVADDDQILLNRDYWFFIDGEDRYPIVPSFRDWQFPHDKLPDWWTAPECATTLHSKRCAVTNTSYAFTWAHLIPRDEQQWFNKNGMGLYGGGSHTIDDPHNILPLKADLYVCFDQSVFALIPKVARSANGAETSNQYVLHVLDGREAEFAALYQNRNVETLAEGSREYLFARFAWSIFSFLKPFLTSGVGRRVVRYRVRSADEDEDEEHLVSEMQNIFLDSRKLDQLYGGVRGRRAPSLEGSYVDVEDEWDDENPGRNEMEG
;
A
#
# COMPACT_ATOMS: atom_id res chain seq x y z
N MET A 1 -65.44 25.14 -56.18
CA MET A 1 -66.30 24.51 -55.15
C MET A 1 -65.88 23.06 -55.09
N GLY A 2 -65.25 22.49 -54.06
CA GLY A 2 -65.09 22.85 -52.66
C GLY A 2 -65.19 21.54 -51.87
N LEU A 3 -64.33 21.36 -50.86
CA LEU A 3 -64.39 20.35 -49.78
C LEU A 3 -63.93 18.92 -50.16
N LEU A 4 -63.22 18.14 -49.34
CA LEU A 4 -62.62 18.23 -47.99
C LEU A 4 -61.80 16.94 -47.76
N SER A 5 -60.69 17.04 -47.01
CA SER A 5 -60.06 16.00 -46.16
C SER A 5 -59.49 14.73 -46.85
N SER A 6 -58.30 14.21 -46.56
CA SER A 6 -57.74 13.91 -45.23
C SER A 6 -56.21 13.69 -45.27
N GLU A 7 -55.56 14.18 -44.22
CA GLU A 7 -54.44 13.61 -43.45
C GLU A 7 -53.18 13.09 -44.17
N GLU A 8 -52.10 13.86 -44.00
CA GLU A 8 -50.71 13.51 -44.29
C GLU A 8 -50.22 12.38 -43.38
N GLN A 9 -49.84 11.25 -43.98
CA GLN A 9 -48.93 10.27 -43.38
C GLN A 9 -47.51 10.56 -43.85
N GLU A 10 -46.71 11.21 -43.00
CA GLU A 10 -45.26 11.28 -43.19
C GLU A 10 -44.62 9.93 -42.83
N ILE A 11 -44.00 9.30 -43.83
CA ILE A 11 -43.10 8.17 -43.70
C ILE A 11 -41.70 8.73 -43.40
N PRO A 12 -41.03 8.39 -42.28
CA PRO A 12 -39.62 8.68 -42.14
C PRO A 12 -38.78 7.55 -42.74
N ARG A 13 -37.85 7.97 -43.60
CA ARG A 13 -36.81 7.19 -44.26
C ARG A 13 -36.07 6.27 -43.28
N SER A 14 -35.90 5.01 -43.69
CA SER A 14 -35.01 4.06 -43.04
C SER A 14 -33.56 4.55 -43.09
N LEU A 15 -32.95 4.79 -41.93
CA LEU A 15 -31.50 4.79 -41.79
C LEU A 15 -31.09 3.42 -41.26
N GLN A 16 -30.53 2.59 -42.14
CA GLN A 16 -29.85 1.36 -41.77
C GLN A 16 -28.66 1.69 -40.87
N LEU A 17 -28.78 1.38 -39.58
CA LEU A 17 -27.65 1.27 -38.65
C LEU A 17 -27.08 -0.14 -38.76
N SER A 18 -26.22 -0.36 -39.76
CA SER A 18 -25.36 -1.54 -39.83
C SER A 18 -24.05 -1.28 -39.08
N HIS A 19 -23.73 -2.18 -38.16
CA HIS A 19 -22.42 -2.40 -37.53
C HIS A 19 -21.81 -1.23 -36.72
N LEU A 20 -22.15 -1.21 -35.44
CA LEU A 20 -21.29 -0.69 -34.36
C LEU A 20 -21.57 -1.51 -33.09
N GLU A 21 -21.36 -2.83 -33.16
CA GLU A 21 -21.15 -3.64 -31.96
C GLU A 21 -19.76 -3.28 -31.40
N HIS A 22 -19.69 -2.19 -30.65
CA HIS A 22 -18.63 -2.04 -29.66
C HIS A 22 -18.88 -3.10 -28.59
N HIS A 23 -18.26 -4.26 -28.76
CA HIS A 23 -18.09 -5.25 -27.72
C HIS A 23 -17.27 -4.63 -26.59
N ILE A 24 -17.94 -3.91 -25.69
CA ILE A 24 -17.41 -3.63 -24.36
C ILE A 24 -17.38 -4.99 -23.66
N PRO A 25 -16.22 -5.50 -23.24
CA PRO A 25 -16.18 -6.71 -22.44
C PRO A 25 -16.97 -6.41 -21.16
N MET A 26 -18.11 -7.07 -20.99
CA MET A 26 -18.81 -7.06 -19.71
C MET A 26 -17.83 -7.51 -18.64
N PRO A 27 -17.61 -6.75 -17.55
CA PRO A 27 -16.90 -7.30 -16.39
C PRO A 27 -17.68 -8.54 -15.96
N ARG A 28 -16.97 -9.64 -15.70
CA ARG A 28 -17.50 -10.98 -15.32
C ARG A 28 -18.99 -10.93 -14.96
N SER A 29 -19.84 -11.46 -15.86
CA SER A 29 -21.29 -11.58 -15.68
C SER A 29 -21.65 -11.95 -14.25
N LEU A 30 -22.75 -11.41 -13.71
CA LEU A 30 -23.32 -11.82 -12.40
C LEU A 30 -23.50 -13.35 -12.28
N SER A 31 -23.58 -14.08 -13.40
CA SER A 31 -23.57 -15.55 -13.44
C SER A 31 -22.26 -16.20 -12.98
N ALA A 32 -21.15 -15.45 -12.93
CA ALA A 32 -19.89 -15.90 -12.34
C ALA A 32 -19.93 -15.83 -10.80
N ILE A 33 -20.75 -14.93 -10.23
CA ILE A 33 -20.91 -14.74 -8.78
C ILE A 33 -21.74 -15.86 -8.16
N SER A 34 -22.73 -16.39 -8.88
CA SER A 34 -23.61 -17.46 -8.36
C SER A 34 -22.92 -18.81 -8.13
N ASN A 35 -21.70 -19.01 -8.65
CA ASN A 35 -20.92 -20.26 -8.51
C ASN A 35 -19.59 -20.06 -7.78
N LEU A 36 -19.33 -18.87 -7.22
CA LEU A 36 -18.12 -18.65 -6.45
C LEU A 36 -18.26 -19.37 -5.11
N GLU A 37 -17.51 -20.45 -4.90
CA GLU A 37 -17.15 -20.88 -3.55
C GLU A 37 -16.43 -19.69 -2.90
N ILE A 38 -17.16 -18.95 -2.07
CA ILE A 38 -16.62 -17.78 -1.38
C ILE A 38 -15.63 -18.32 -0.34
N ARG A 39 -14.35 -18.36 -0.72
CA ARG A 39 -13.25 -18.69 0.19
C ARG A 39 -13.27 -17.71 1.36
N ASP A 40 -13.10 -18.23 2.57
CA ASP A 40 -12.91 -17.41 3.77
C ASP A 40 -11.50 -16.79 3.74
N LEU A 41 -11.36 -15.66 3.04
CA LEU A 41 -10.09 -14.94 2.87
C LEU A 41 -9.54 -14.38 4.19
N ASN A 42 -10.34 -14.33 5.27
CA ASN A 42 -9.82 -14.00 6.60
C ASN A 42 -9.00 -15.15 7.20
N ARG A 43 -9.31 -16.39 6.83
CA ARG A 43 -8.56 -17.58 7.25
C ARG A 43 -7.51 -18.02 6.22
N ASP A 44 -7.72 -17.66 4.96
CA ASP A 44 -6.90 -18.08 3.84
C ASP A 44 -5.84 -17.02 3.48
N GLN A 45 -4.83 -16.93 4.33
CA GLN A 45 -3.81 -15.87 4.29
C GLN A 45 -2.39 -16.44 4.22
N VAL A 46 -1.48 -15.62 3.68
CA VAL A 46 -0.03 -15.76 3.83
C VAL A 46 0.41 -14.87 4.99
N ARG A 47 1.31 -15.39 5.83
CA ARG A 47 1.83 -14.74 7.03
C ARG A 47 3.28 -14.35 6.84
N PHE A 48 3.61 -13.13 7.19
CA PHE A 48 4.97 -12.59 7.10
C PHE A 48 5.53 -12.36 8.49
N TYR A 49 6.69 -12.94 8.75
CA TYR A 49 7.32 -12.97 10.07
C TYR A 49 8.62 -12.19 10.10
N HIS A 50 8.89 -11.60 11.26
CA HIS A 50 10.16 -11.00 11.60
C HIS A 50 11.08 -12.03 12.28
N PRO A 51 12.32 -12.23 11.82
CA PRO A 51 13.20 -13.26 12.36
C PRO A 51 13.73 -12.92 13.78
N GLY A 52 13.98 -11.65 14.07
CA GLY A 52 14.55 -11.21 15.35
C GLY A 52 13.63 -11.26 16.58
N TYR A 53 12.37 -11.67 16.45
CA TYR A 53 11.41 -11.75 17.55
C TYR A 53 10.92 -13.17 17.79
N LEU A 54 10.57 -13.49 19.04
CA LEU A 54 10.07 -14.81 19.42
C LEU A 54 8.65 -15.04 18.95
N LYS A 55 8.32 -16.28 18.60
CA LYS A 55 6.94 -16.71 18.38
C LYS A 55 6.12 -16.67 19.67
N PRO A 56 4.81 -16.34 19.62
CA PRO A 56 4.03 -15.92 18.46
C PRO A 56 4.12 -14.41 18.16
N LEU A 57 5.00 -13.68 18.83
CA LEU A 57 5.10 -12.22 18.81
C LEU A 57 5.92 -11.69 17.62
N ASN A 58 6.14 -12.50 16.60
CA ASN A 58 6.98 -12.16 15.47
C ASN A 58 6.21 -12.06 14.15
N LEU A 59 4.88 -12.23 14.17
CA LEU A 59 4.02 -11.99 13.01
C LEU A 59 3.93 -10.49 12.71
N LEU A 60 4.46 -10.04 11.57
CA LEU A 60 4.40 -8.65 11.14
C LEU A 60 3.00 -8.28 10.65
N PHE A 61 2.53 -9.01 9.62
CA PHE A 61 1.23 -8.81 8.99
C PHE A 61 0.86 -10.05 8.17
N CYS A 62 -0.35 -10.04 7.61
CA CYS A 62 -0.87 -11.08 6.72
C CYS A 62 -1.39 -10.45 5.43
N LEU A 63 -1.36 -11.21 4.34
CA LEU A 63 -2.06 -10.86 3.09
C LEU A 63 -2.97 -12.02 2.65
N PRO A 64 -4.18 -11.75 2.13
CA PRO A 64 -5.09 -12.79 1.67
C PRO A 64 -4.59 -13.44 0.38
N ARG A 65 -4.88 -14.73 0.20
CA ARG A 65 -4.47 -15.49 -0.99
C ARG A 65 -5.40 -15.24 -2.17
N VAL A 66 -5.16 -14.15 -2.87
CA VAL A 66 -6.03 -13.61 -3.93
C VAL A 66 -5.45 -13.73 -5.34
N ASP A 67 -4.22 -14.25 -5.50
CA ASP A 67 -3.62 -14.49 -6.81
C ASP A 67 -3.64 -15.99 -7.15
N TYR A 68 -4.24 -16.33 -8.29
CA TYR A 68 -4.33 -17.72 -8.75
C TYR A 68 -3.11 -18.10 -9.57
N GLU A 69 -2.48 -19.23 -9.24
CA GLU A 69 -1.39 -19.84 -9.99
C GLU A 69 -1.93 -21.06 -10.77
N PRO A 70 -2.15 -20.92 -12.10
CA PRO A 70 -2.79 -21.96 -12.90
C PRO A 70 -2.02 -23.27 -12.94
N LEU A 71 -0.68 -23.23 -12.93
CA LEU A 71 0.14 -24.44 -13.05
C LEU A 71 0.02 -25.35 -11.84
N ARG A 72 -0.24 -24.78 -10.66
CA ARG A 72 -0.37 -25.51 -9.40
C ARG A 72 -1.81 -25.60 -8.91
N GLY A 73 -2.76 -24.99 -9.62
CA GLY A 73 -4.18 -24.97 -9.25
C GLY A 73 -4.43 -24.37 -7.86
N ALA A 74 -3.58 -23.42 -7.43
CA ALA A 74 -3.54 -22.94 -6.05
C ALA A 74 -3.58 -21.42 -5.99
N TRP A 75 -4.02 -20.90 -4.84
CA TRP A 75 -4.08 -19.46 -4.59
C TRP A 75 -2.96 -19.03 -3.64
N GLY A 76 -2.36 -17.88 -3.94
CA GLY A 76 -1.24 -17.31 -3.22
C GLY A 76 -1.29 -15.79 -3.20
N VAL A 77 -0.14 -15.19 -2.91
CA VAL A 77 0.07 -13.74 -2.94
C VAL A 77 1.15 -13.42 -3.96
N HIS A 78 0.92 -12.42 -4.81
CA HIS A 78 1.94 -11.93 -5.74
C HIS A 78 3.24 -11.56 -5.01
N TYR A 79 4.34 -12.21 -5.41
CA TYR A 79 5.64 -12.15 -4.74
C TYR A 79 6.16 -10.71 -4.59
N ARG A 80 6.18 -9.93 -5.67
CA ARG A 80 6.71 -8.55 -5.63
C ARG A 80 5.89 -7.64 -4.73
N THR A 81 4.58 -7.86 -4.63
CA THR A 81 3.71 -7.13 -3.68
C THR A 81 4.13 -7.41 -2.25
N ALA A 82 4.24 -8.69 -1.90
CA ALA A 82 4.62 -9.12 -0.56
C ALA A 82 6.03 -8.65 -0.17
N LEU A 83 7.01 -8.84 -1.06
CA LEU A 83 8.39 -8.42 -0.84
C LEU A 83 8.47 -6.91 -0.62
N THR A 84 7.81 -6.12 -1.47
CA THR A 84 7.85 -4.65 -1.37
C THR A 84 7.14 -4.15 -0.11
N ALA A 85 6.03 -4.78 0.29
CA ALA A 85 5.38 -4.48 1.57
C ALA A 85 6.33 -4.70 2.74
N CYS A 86 7.04 -5.84 2.79
CA CYS A 86 8.04 -6.11 3.82
C CYS A 86 9.20 -5.09 3.79
N GLN A 87 9.70 -4.73 2.60
CA GLN A 87 10.78 -3.75 2.44
C GLN A 87 10.38 -2.35 2.92
N ILE A 88 9.13 -1.91 2.65
CA ILE A 88 8.59 -0.64 3.15
C ILE A 88 8.56 -0.63 4.69
N ILE A 89 8.04 -1.71 5.30
CA ILE A 89 7.97 -1.88 6.76
C ILE A 89 9.38 -1.82 7.37
N ALA A 90 10.35 -2.41 6.69
CA ALA A 90 11.75 -2.44 7.07
C ALA A 90 12.55 -1.23 6.57
N ASN A 91 11.91 -0.07 6.52
CA ASN A 91 12.56 1.19 6.17
C ASN A 91 13.20 1.22 4.78
N ASN A 92 12.42 0.87 3.76
CA ASN A 92 12.84 0.88 2.36
C ASN A 92 14.09 0.00 2.12
N ALA A 93 14.14 -1.19 2.72
CA ALA A 93 15.21 -2.18 2.55
C ALA A 93 15.23 -2.83 1.15
N PHE A 94 15.14 -2.01 0.11
CA PHE A 94 15.22 -2.41 -1.28
C PHE A 94 16.64 -2.90 -1.59
N GLY A 95 16.76 -4.01 -2.31
CA GLY A 95 18.05 -4.62 -2.66
C GLY A 95 18.69 -5.48 -1.56
N THR A 96 18.41 -5.23 -0.28
CA THR A 96 18.95 -6.03 0.86
C THR A 96 17.91 -6.94 1.51
N GLY A 97 16.62 -6.62 1.36
CA GLY A 97 15.53 -7.45 1.86
C GLY A 97 15.29 -8.72 1.03
N ARG A 98 15.02 -9.85 1.70
CA ARG A 98 14.67 -11.13 1.06
C ARG A 98 13.56 -11.85 1.83
N LEU A 99 12.73 -12.60 1.11
CA LEU A 99 11.76 -13.54 1.71
C LEU A 99 12.36 -14.94 1.75
N ALA A 100 12.12 -15.66 2.84
CA ALA A 100 12.49 -17.07 2.99
C ALA A 100 11.28 -17.91 3.39
N ARG A 101 11.29 -19.19 3.02
CA ARG A 101 10.26 -20.18 3.36
C ARG A 101 10.50 -20.83 4.73
N ASP A 102 11.64 -20.56 5.36
CA ASP A 102 12.02 -21.08 6.67
C ASP A 102 12.53 -20.00 7.62
N GLU A 103 12.43 -20.30 8.92
CA GLU A 103 12.84 -19.41 10.03
C GLU A 103 14.33 -19.10 10.09
N ARG A 104 15.18 -19.90 9.44
CA ARG A 104 16.63 -19.73 9.48
C ARG A 104 17.15 -18.96 8.27
N GLY A 105 16.28 -18.59 7.33
CA GLY A 105 16.66 -17.84 6.14
C GLY A 105 17.50 -18.65 5.14
N LYS A 106 17.36 -19.99 5.12
CA LYS A 106 18.16 -20.86 4.25
C LYS A 106 17.50 -21.12 2.90
N ASP A 107 16.18 -21.24 2.89
CA ASP A 107 15.33 -21.45 1.72
C ASP A 107 14.78 -20.09 1.27
N ILE A 108 15.64 -19.31 0.62
CA ILE A 108 15.28 -18.00 0.05
C ILE A 108 14.30 -18.22 -1.12
N VAL A 109 13.26 -17.40 -1.16
CA VAL A 109 12.33 -17.36 -2.30
C VAL A 109 13.09 -16.82 -3.51
N ALA A 110 13.06 -17.55 -4.61
CA ALA A 110 13.72 -17.15 -5.84
C ALA A 110 12.94 -16.03 -6.53
N ASP A 111 13.65 -15.15 -7.25
CA ASP A 111 13.03 -13.96 -7.87
C ASP A 111 12.09 -14.29 -9.06
N ASP A 112 12.16 -15.51 -9.58
CA ASP A 112 11.27 -16.02 -10.61
C ASP A 112 9.91 -16.51 -10.07
N ASP A 113 9.79 -16.78 -8.77
CA ASP A 113 8.52 -17.09 -8.13
C ASP A 113 7.58 -15.90 -8.21
N GLN A 114 6.54 -16.02 -9.04
CA GLN A 114 5.55 -14.95 -9.20
C GLN A 114 4.52 -14.94 -8.08
N ILE A 115 4.16 -16.11 -7.54
CA ILE A 115 3.09 -16.30 -6.57
C ILE A 115 3.58 -17.11 -5.38
N LEU A 116 3.44 -16.52 -4.18
CA LEU A 116 3.77 -17.14 -2.90
C LEU A 116 2.67 -18.10 -2.46
N LEU A 117 2.98 -19.40 -2.44
CA LEU A 117 2.01 -20.46 -2.14
C LEU A 117 2.12 -21.04 -0.71
N ASN A 118 3.25 -20.91 -0.02
CA ASN A 118 3.38 -21.34 1.37
C ASN A 118 2.58 -20.44 2.31
N ARG A 119 2.22 -20.96 3.49
CA ARG A 119 1.46 -20.21 4.50
C ARG A 119 2.31 -19.17 5.21
N ASP A 120 3.57 -19.49 5.44
CA ASP A 120 4.45 -18.75 6.33
C ASP A 120 5.73 -18.38 5.57
N TYR A 121 6.14 -17.11 5.66
CA TYR A 121 7.40 -16.59 5.14
C TYR A 121 8.06 -15.67 6.15
N TRP A 122 9.39 -15.63 6.13
CA TRP A 122 10.21 -14.77 6.97
C TRP A 122 10.90 -13.72 6.12
N PHE A 123 10.86 -12.47 6.55
CA PHE A 123 11.56 -11.39 5.86
C PHE A 123 12.88 -11.08 6.57
N PHE A 124 13.99 -11.24 5.85
CA PHE A 124 15.35 -11.00 6.31
C PHE A 124 15.94 -9.77 5.63
N ILE A 125 16.88 -9.13 6.31
CA ILE A 125 17.74 -8.07 5.77
C ILE A 125 19.18 -8.52 5.96
N ASP A 126 19.98 -8.39 4.91
CA ASP A 126 21.40 -8.76 4.94
C ASP A 126 22.12 -8.07 6.10
N GLY A 127 22.75 -8.87 6.97
CA GLY A 127 23.56 -8.38 8.09
C GLY A 127 22.77 -7.88 9.31
N GLU A 128 21.45 -7.98 9.35
CA GLU A 128 20.65 -7.51 10.49
C GLU A 128 19.56 -8.49 10.94
N ASP A 129 19.88 -9.28 11.98
CA ASP A 129 18.98 -10.31 12.53
C ASP A 129 17.70 -9.71 13.18
N ARG A 130 17.82 -8.50 13.75
CA ARG A 130 16.71 -7.78 14.37
C ARG A 130 16.65 -6.34 13.88
N TYR A 131 16.21 -6.18 12.64
CA TYR A 131 16.05 -4.88 12.00
C TYR A 131 14.96 -4.03 12.68
N PRO A 132 15.12 -2.70 12.69
CA PRO A 132 14.07 -1.79 13.15
C PRO A 132 12.92 -1.74 12.14
N ILE A 133 11.71 -1.49 12.64
CA ILE A 133 10.51 -1.36 11.82
C ILE A 133 10.02 0.07 11.82
N VAL A 134 9.56 0.56 10.67
CA VAL A 134 8.85 1.83 10.57
C VAL A 134 7.44 1.62 11.16
N PRO A 135 7.08 2.28 12.27
CA PRO A 135 5.88 1.93 13.03
C PRO A 135 4.59 2.55 12.46
N SER A 136 4.70 3.59 11.63
CA SER A 136 3.54 4.21 10.99
C SER A 136 3.94 4.94 9.71
N PHE A 137 2.96 5.24 8.85
CA PHE A 137 3.19 6.04 7.65
C PHE A 137 3.83 7.41 7.98
N ARG A 138 3.45 8.04 9.09
CA ARG A 138 4.00 9.35 9.51
C ARG A 138 5.47 9.31 9.92
N ASP A 139 5.93 8.14 10.36
CA ASP A 139 7.31 7.88 10.74
C ASP A 139 8.16 7.39 9.56
N TRP A 140 7.56 7.18 8.39
CA TRP A 140 8.23 6.69 7.19
C TRP A 140 8.85 7.82 6.37
N GLN A 141 10.06 7.60 5.85
CA GLN A 141 10.66 8.47 4.84
C GLN A 141 10.33 7.95 3.44
N PHE A 142 9.84 8.82 2.56
CA PHE A 142 9.59 8.47 1.17
C PHE A 142 10.92 8.21 0.43
N PRO A 143 11.05 7.11 -0.33
CA PRO A 143 12.29 6.76 -1.03
C PRO A 143 12.41 7.50 -2.37
N HIS A 144 12.67 8.81 -2.32
CA HIS A 144 12.92 9.61 -3.54
C HIS A 144 13.98 8.96 -4.42
N ASP A 145 13.69 8.88 -5.72
CA ASP A 145 14.54 8.29 -6.77
C ASP A 145 15.00 6.84 -6.53
N LYS A 146 14.38 6.16 -5.56
CA LYS A 146 14.75 4.81 -5.10
C LYS A 146 13.55 3.88 -5.01
N LEU A 147 12.48 4.18 -5.76
CA LEU A 147 11.36 3.24 -5.90
C LEU A 147 11.85 1.96 -6.59
N PRO A 148 11.32 0.78 -6.25
CA PRO A 148 11.68 -0.46 -6.93
C PRO A 148 11.42 -0.39 -8.44
N ASP A 149 12.32 -0.94 -9.27
CA ASP A 149 12.24 -0.89 -10.73
C ASP A 149 10.91 -1.41 -11.32
N TRP A 150 10.27 -2.35 -10.62
CA TRP A 150 8.98 -2.92 -11.03
C TRP A 150 7.80 -1.98 -10.78
N TRP A 151 7.99 -0.93 -9.99
CA TRP A 151 6.99 0.10 -9.73
C TRP A 151 7.00 1.17 -10.83
N THR A 152 6.61 0.75 -12.03
CA THR A 152 6.69 1.58 -13.24
C THR A 152 5.67 2.71 -13.25
N ALA A 153 5.94 3.77 -14.01
CA ALA A 153 4.96 4.83 -14.22
C ALA A 153 3.70 4.28 -14.93
N PRO A 154 2.49 4.80 -14.62
CA PRO A 154 1.29 4.42 -15.34
C PRO A 154 1.39 4.76 -16.84
N GLU A 155 1.21 3.77 -17.71
CA GLU A 155 1.21 3.97 -19.17
C GLU A 155 -0.08 4.62 -19.69
N CYS A 156 -1.20 4.44 -18.97
CA CYS A 156 -2.50 4.99 -19.36
C CYS A 156 -2.60 6.46 -18.98
N ALA A 157 -2.24 7.35 -19.90
CA ALA A 157 -2.46 8.79 -19.78
C ALA A 157 -3.89 9.15 -20.18
N THR A 158 -4.85 8.96 -19.28
CA THR A 158 -6.16 9.62 -19.47
C THR A 158 -6.05 11.09 -19.12
N THR A 159 -6.76 11.95 -19.86
CA THR A 159 -6.92 13.36 -19.48
C THR A 159 -7.40 13.42 -18.03
N LEU A 160 -6.72 14.22 -17.19
CA LEU A 160 -6.88 14.44 -15.73
C LEU A 160 -8.32 14.69 -15.20
N HIS A 161 -9.36 14.53 -16.01
CA HIS A 161 -10.73 14.94 -15.75
C HIS A 161 -11.79 13.95 -16.27
N SER A 162 -11.43 12.68 -16.49
CA SER A 162 -12.45 11.65 -16.76
C SER A 162 -13.41 11.57 -15.57
N LYS A 163 -14.67 11.98 -15.76
CA LYS A 163 -15.74 11.87 -14.75
C LYS A 163 -16.25 10.44 -14.64
N ARG A 164 -15.33 9.48 -14.55
CA ARG A 164 -15.62 8.05 -14.50
C ARG A 164 -14.71 7.40 -13.47
N CYS A 165 -15.23 6.41 -12.77
CA CYS A 165 -14.44 5.65 -11.81
C CYS A 165 -13.24 4.99 -12.51
N ALA A 166 -12.06 5.13 -11.92
CA ALA A 166 -10.80 4.62 -12.46
C ALA A 166 -10.72 3.10 -12.58
N VAL A 167 -11.56 2.36 -11.86
CA VAL A 167 -11.51 0.88 -11.85
C VAL A 167 -12.68 0.28 -12.63
N THR A 168 -13.88 0.84 -12.49
CA THR A 168 -15.10 0.29 -13.13
C THR A 168 -15.51 1.02 -14.40
N ASN A 169 -14.84 2.13 -14.72
CA ASN A 169 -15.20 3.04 -15.80
C ASN A 169 -16.67 3.51 -15.73
N THR A 170 -17.24 3.59 -14.52
CA THR A 170 -18.64 4.01 -14.31
C THR A 170 -18.73 5.52 -14.16
N SER A 171 -19.69 6.18 -14.84
CA SER A 171 -19.84 7.65 -14.86
C SER A 171 -20.77 8.23 -13.79
N TYR A 172 -21.24 7.44 -12.84
CA TYR A 172 -22.17 7.87 -11.79
C TYR A 172 -21.75 7.34 -10.43
N ALA A 173 -22.24 7.98 -9.35
CA ALA A 173 -22.00 7.60 -7.96
C ALA A 173 -20.51 7.34 -7.63
N PHE A 174 -19.65 8.22 -8.13
CA PHE A 174 -18.22 8.25 -7.80
C PHE A 174 -17.90 9.48 -6.94
N THR A 175 -16.78 9.39 -6.23
CA THR A 175 -16.18 10.46 -5.44
C THR A 175 -14.69 10.58 -5.79
N TRP A 176 -14.06 11.66 -5.35
CA TRP A 176 -12.66 11.94 -5.58
C TRP A 176 -11.83 11.47 -4.39
N ALA A 177 -11.03 10.43 -4.61
CA ALA A 177 -10.19 9.83 -3.59
C ALA A 177 -8.78 10.40 -3.67
N HIS A 178 -8.23 10.85 -2.55
CA HIS A 178 -6.80 11.17 -2.50
C HIS A 178 -5.98 9.87 -2.41
N LEU A 179 -4.94 9.75 -3.23
CA LEU A 179 -3.97 8.65 -3.12
C LEU A 179 -3.22 8.80 -1.78
N ILE A 180 -2.57 9.94 -1.54
CA ILE A 180 -2.09 10.33 -0.22
C ILE A 180 -3.22 11.07 0.50
N PRO A 181 -3.84 10.51 1.56
CA PRO A 181 -4.95 11.14 2.25
C PRO A 181 -4.62 12.55 2.75
N ARG A 182 -5.60 13.46 2.70
CA ARG A 182 -5.47 14.83 3.23
C ARG A 182 -4.98 14.89 4.68
N ASP A 183 -5.37 13.91 5.49
CA ASP A 183 -4.96 13.77 6.89
C ASP A 183 -3.44 13.57 7.08
N GLU A 184 -2.71 13.28 5.99
CA GLU A 184 -1.25 13.11 5.96
C GLU A 184 -0.52 14.34 5.38
N GLN A 185 -1.16 15.52 5.37
CA GLN A 185 -0.55 16.79 4.91
C GLN A 185 0.83 17.07 5.51
N GLN A 186 1.01 16.80 6.81
CA GLN A 186 2.29 17.00 7.48
C GLN A 186 3.37 16.07 6.90
N TRP A 187 3.04 14.79 6.71
CA TRP A 187 3.96 13.83 6.09
C TRP A 187 4.28 14.20 4.64
N PHE A 188 3.27 14.66 3.88
CA PHE A 188 3.41 15.13 2.50
C PHE A 188 4.42 16.27 2.40
N ASN A 189 4.30 17.29 3.27
CA ASN A 189 5.20 18.43 3.30
C ASN A 189 6.62 18.02 3.73
N LYS A 190 6.73 17.23 4.81
CA LYS A 190 7.99 16.77 5.38
C LYS A 190 8.81 15.90 4.41
N ASN A 191 8.13 15.15 3.54
CA ASN A 191 8.75 14.34 2.50
C ASN A 191 8.79 15.06 1.15
N GLY A 192 8.55 16.38 1.08
CA GLY A 192 8.67 17.12 -0.19
C GLY A 192 7.83 16.54 -1.35
N MET A 193 6.70 15.91 -1.05
CA MET A 193 5.89 15.19 -2.05
C MET A 193 5.25 16.11 -3.09
N GLY A 194 5.30 17.44 -2.87
CA GLY A 194 4.96 18.45 -3.85
C GLY A 194 5.91 18.51 -5.05
N LEU A 195 7.05 17.80 -5.03
CA LEU A 195 7.94 17.64 -6.18
C LEU A 195 7.27 16.85 -7.32
N TYR A 196 6.35 15.96 -7.00
CA TYR A 196 5.69 15.06 -7.96
C TYR A 196 4.36 15.65 -8.46
N GLY A 197 3.76 14.99 -9.45
CA GLY A 197 2.47 15.39 -10.02
C GLY A 197 2.56 16.52 -11.04
N GLY A 198 1.59 17.44 -10.99
CA GLY A 198 1.34 18.45 -12.02
C GLY A 198 1.89 19.84 -11.72
N GLY A 199 2.72 19.97 -10.68
CA GLY A 199 3.31 21.24 -10.27
C GLY A 199 2.41 22.13 -9.40
N SER A 200 1.34 21.59 -8.81
CA SER A 200 0.59 22.37 -7.79
C SER A 200 1.36 22.51 -6.48
N HIS A 201 2.30 21.59 -6.22
CA HIS A 201 3.08 21.49 -4.99
C HIS A 201 2.24 21.31 -3.71
N THR A 202 0.95 20.99 -3.84
CA THR A 202 0.02 20.79 -2.72
C THR A 202 -0.50 19.35 -2.66
N ILE A 203 -1.09 18.96 -1.52
CA ILE A 203 -1.75 17.65 -1.41
C ILE A 203 -2.95 17.50 -2.34
N ASP A 204 -3.49 18.63 -2.82
CA ASP A 204 -4.62 18.71 -3.73
C ASP A 204 -4.23 18.68 -5.21
N ASP A 205 -2.99 18.26 -5.49
CA ASP A 205 -2.56 18.03 -6.86
C ASP A 205 -3.51 17.05 -7.56
N PRO A 206 -4.00 17.37 -8.76
CA PRO A 206 -4.87 16.47 -9.53
C PRO A 206 -4.29 15.07 -9.73
N HIS A 207 -2.96 14.91 -9.73
CA HIS A 207 -2.31 13.61 -9.85
C HIS A 207 -2.36 12.79 -8.56
N ASN A 208 -2.59 13.44 -7.41
CA ASN A 208 -2.86 12.79 -6.12
C ASN A 208 -4.34 12.45 -5.95
N ILE A 209 -5.20 12.70 -6.95
CA ILE A 209 -6.64 12.50 -6.86
C ILE A 209 -7.11 11.50 -7.91
N LEU A 210 -7.94 10.54 -7.48
CA LEU A 210 -8.45 9.45 -8.31
C LEU A 210 -9.98 9.34 -8.17
N PRO A 211 -10.77 9.39 -9.26
CA PRO A 211 -12.21 9.16 -9.19
C PRO A 211 -12.49 7.67 -8.90
N LEU A 212 -13.20 7.37 -7.81
CA LEU A 212 -13.60 6.02 -7.42
C LEU A 212 -15.09 5.95 -7.18
N LYS A 213 -15.73 4.85 -7.60
CA LYS A 213 -17.12 4.55 -7.23
C LYS A 213 -17.23 4.53 -5.70
N ALA A 214 -18.36 4.97 -5.14
CA ALA A 214 -18.48 5.22 -3.70
C ALA A 214 -18.14 4.00 -2.81
N ASP A 215 -18.49 2.78 -3.24
CA ASP A 215 -18.13 1.52 -2.59
C ASP A 215 -16.61 1.26 -2.62
N LEU A 216 -15.98 1.46 -3.77
CA LEU A 216 -14.53 1.37 -3.92
C LEU A 216 -13.81 2.43 -3.09
N TYR A 217 -14.33 3.65 -3.02
CA TYR A 217 -13.75 4.71 -2.19
C TYR A 217 -13.71 4.32 -0.71
N VAL A 218 -14.82 3.80 -0.16
CA VAL A 218 -14.87 3.33 1.23
C VAL A 218 -13.84 2.22 1.47
N CYS A 219 -13.76 1.25 0.56
CA CYS A 219 -12.79 0.16 0.67
C CYS A 219 -11.34 0.65 0.55
N PHE A 220 -11.10 1.63 -0.32
CA PHE A 220 -9.79 2.23 -0.52
C PHE A 220 -9.32 2.88 0.78
N ASP A 221 -10.12 3.77 1.37
CA ASP A 221 -9.78 4.49 2.62
C ASP A 221 -9.66 3.58 3.84
N GLN A 222 -10.23 2.38 3.79
CA GLN A 222 -10.05 1.36 4.82
C GLN A 222 -8.82 0.47 4.60
N SER A 223 -8.01 0.73 3.57
CA SER A 223 -6.85 -0.08 3.14
C SER A 223 -7.24 -1.50 2.71
N VAL A 224 -8.47 -1.70 2.20
CA VAL A 224 -8.90 -3.04 1.74
C VAL A 224 -8.15 -3.46 0.49
N PHE A 225 -7.73 -2.51 -0.34
CA PHE A 225 -6.94 -2.75 -1.54
C PHE A 225 -5.95 -1.62 -1.80
N ALA A 226 -4.99 -1.89 -2.67
CA ALA A 226 -4.12 -0.88 -3.28
C ALA A 226 -4.10 -1.03 -4.80
N LEU A 227 -3.61 0.00 -5.49
CA LEU A 227 -3.38 -0.03 -6.93
C LEU A 227 -1.89 -0.26 -7.15
N ILE A 228 -1.54 -1.38 -7.78
CA ILE A 228 -0.15 -1.80 -7.96
C ILE A 228 0.11 -2.21 -9.41
N PRO A 229 1.33 -2.02 -9.94
CA PRO A 229 1.67 -2.51 -11.26
C PRO A 229 1.80 -4.04 -11.25
N LYS A 230 1.23 -4.72 -12.24
CA LYS A 230 1.50 -6.14 -12.50
C LYS A 230 1.81 -6.32 -13.98
N VAL A 231 2.65 -7.31 -14.27
CA VAL A 231 2.95 -7.69 -15.65
C VAL A 231 1.69 -8.26 -16.28
N ALA A 232 1.16 -7.60 -17.30
CA ALA A 232 0.07 -8.14 -18.10
C ALA A 232 0.63 -9.24 -19.01
N ARG A 233 0.04 -10.44 -18.92
CA ARG A 233 0.32 -11.50 -19.89
C ARG A 233 -0.58 -11.27 -21.10
N SER A 234 -0.01 -10.76 -22.20
CA SER A 234 -0.72 -10.75 -23.48
C SER A 234 -1.08 -12.19 -23.87
N ALA A 235 -2.31 -12.39 -24.36
CA ALA A 235 -2.80 -13.69 -24.84
C ALA A 235 -1.92 -14.29 -25.95
N ASN A 236 -1.06 -13.46 -26.56
CA ASN A 236 -0.23 -13.79 -27.71
C ASN A 236 1.25 -14.01 -27.33
N GLY A 237 1.60 -13.93 -26.05
CA GLY A 237 2.95 -14.19 -25.52
C GLY A 237 4.05 -13.18 -25.92
N ALA A 238 3.72 -12.14 -26.69
CA ALA A 238 4.73 -11.28 -27.33
C ALA A 238 4.99 -9.92 -26.65
N GLU A 239 4.07 -9.42 -25.82
CA GLU A 239 4.25 -8.14 -25.13
C GLU A 239 3.79 -8.23 -23.67
N THR A 240 4.70 -7.89 -22.76
CA THR A 240 4.48 -7.79 -21.32
C THR A 240 4.53 -6.32 -20.94
N SER A 241 3.43 -5.59 -21.08
CA SER A 241 3.32 -4.25 -20.51
C SER A 241 2.94 -4.33 -19.03
N ASN A 242 3.40 -3.36 -18.24
CA ASN A 242 2.98 -3.28 -16.84
C ASN A 242 1.68 -2.50 -16.77
N GLN A 243 0.66 -3.13 -16.20
CA GLN A 243 -0.62 -2.48 -15.98
C GLN A 243 -0.90 -2.36 -14.50
N TYR A 244 -1.38 -1.19 -14.07
CA TYR A 244 -1.90 -1.03 -12.73
C TYR A 244 -3.20 -1.81 -12.57
N VAL A 245 -3.29 -2.57 -11.50
CA VAL A 245 -4.47 -3.35 -11.13
C VAL A 245 -4.88 -3.05 -9.70
N LEU A 246 -6.17 -3.25 -9.41
CA LEU A 246 -6.66 -3.34 -8.05
C LEU A 246 -6.19 -4.64 -7.42
N HIS A 247 -5.44 -4.56 -6.33
CA HIS A 247 -4.97 -5.70 -5.57
C HIS A 247 -5.48 -5.65 -4.13
N VAL A 248 -6.23 -6.67 -3.74
CA VAL A 248 -6.83 -6.81 -2.41
C VAL A 248 -5.73 -7.11 -1.39
N LEU A 249 -5.72 -6.31 -0.32
CA LEU A 249 -4.80 -6.42 0.81
C LEU A 249 -5.49 -6.96 2.08
N ASP A 250 -6.82 -6.85 2.16
CA ASP A 250 -7.61 -7.29 3.30
C ASP A 250 -8.74 -8.22 2.85
N GLY A 251 -8.79 -9.42 3.44
CA GLY A 251 -9.72 -10.49 3.10
C GLY A 251 -11.12 -10.39 3.73
N ARG A 252 -11.45 -9.27 4.41
CA ARG A 252 -12.72 -9.14 5.15
C ARG A 252 -13.97 -9.28 4.29
N GLU A 253 -13.94 -8.79 3.05
CA GLU A 253 -15.05 -8.85 2.09
C GLU A 253 -14.68 -9.77 0.92
N ALA A 254 -15.00 -11.05 1.02
CA ALA A 254 -14.63 -12.01 -0.03
C ALA A 254 -15.34 -11.77 -1.38
N GLU A 255 -16.57 -11.24 -1.35
CA GLU A 255 -17.28 -10.82 -2.57
C GLU A 255 -16.56 -9.67 -3.28
N PHE A 256 -16.03 -8.70 -2.52
CA PHE A 256 -15.24 -7.60 -3.07
C PHE A 256 -14.01 -8.15 -3.81
N ALA A 257 -13.29 -9.10 -3.21
CA ALA A 257 -12.14 -9.72 -3.84
C ALA A 257 -12.52 -10.47 -5.14
N ALA A 258 -13.62 -11.22 -5.12
CA ALA A 258 -14.09 -11.94 -6.29
C ALA A 258 -14.45 -11.00 -7.48
N LEU A 259 -15.00 -9.82 -7.17
CA LEU A 259 -15.41 -8.81 -8.13
C LEU A 259 -14.25 -7.99 -8.70
N TYR A 260 -13.28 -7.63 -7.85
CA TYR A 260 -12.33 -6.56 -8.17
C TYR A 260 -10.86 -6.98 -8.18
N GLN A 261 -10.48 -8.13 -7.63
CA GLN A 261 -9.08 -8.57 -7.62
C GLN A 261 -8.50 -8.65 -9.04
N ASN A 262 -7.31 -8.08 -9.20
CA ASN A 262 -6.58 -7.98 -10.48
C ASN A 262 -7.39 -7.31 -11.59
N ARG A 263 -8.40 -6.50 -11.23
CA ARG A 263 -9.11 -5.66 -12.19
C ARG A 263 -8.21 -4.51 -12.61
N ASN A 264 -8.09 -4.32 -13.91
CA ASN A 264 -7.32 -3.24 -14.50
C ASN A 264 -7.81 -1.86 -14.05
N VAL A 265 -6.88 -0.97 -13.79
CA VAL A 265 -7.17 0.45 -13.62
C VAL A 265 -7.21 1.08 -15.01
N GLU A 266 -8.36 1.63 -15.35
CA GLU A 266 -8.71 2.17 -16.65
C GLU A 266 -8.15 3.59 -16.83
N THR A 267 -8.11 4.37 -15.76
CA THR A 267 -7.71 5.79 -15.81
C THR A 267 -6.75 6.12 -14.67
N LEU A 268 -5.50 6.44 -15.02
CA LEU A 268 -4.50 7.02 -14.12
C LEU A 268 -3.94 8.29 -14.74
N ALA A 269 -3.39 9.16 -13.89
CA ALA A 269 -2.68 10.34 -14.35
C ALA A 269 -1.20 10.01 -14.52
N GLU A 270 -0.61 10.45 -15.62
CA GLU A 270 0.85 10.40 -15.81
C GLU A 270 1.53 11.25 -14.74
N GLY A 271 2.49 10.72 -13.98
CA GLY A 271 3.09 11.43 -12.83
C GLY A 271 2.42 11.14 -11.47
N SER A 272 1.45 10.22 -11.42
CA SER A 272 0.88 9.72 -10.15
C SER A 272 1.68 8.57 -9.52
N ARG A 273 2.80 8.14 -10.12
CA ARG A 273 3.59 6.95 -9.72
C ARG A 273 3.97 6.97 -8.24
N GLU A 274 4.51 8.10 -7.78
CA GLU A 274 4.99 8.28 -6.41
C GLU A 274 3.84 8.36 -5.41
N TYR A 275 2.72 8.98 -5.80
CA TYR A 275 1.50 8.99 -5.01
C TYR A 275 0.86 7.60 -4.88
N LEU A 276 0.90 6.80 -5.95
CA LEU A 276 0.46 5.39 -5.92
C LEU A 276 1.35 4.55 -5.01
N PHE A 277 2.67 4.75 -5.04
CA PHE A 277 3.60 4.05 -4.14
C PHE A 277 3.37 4.45 -2.68
N ALA A 278 3.23 5.75 -2.41
CA ALA A 278 2.93 6.27 -1.08
C ALA A 278 1.58 5.74 -0.58
N ARG A 279 0.55 5.65 -1.44
CA ARG A 279 -0.73 5.00 -1.08
C ARG A 279 -0.52 3.55 -0.65
N PHE A 280 0.24 2.78 -1.43
CA PHE A 280 0.51 1.39 -1.10
C PHE A 280 1.19 1.27 0.27
N ALA A 281 2.22 2.07 0.53
CA ALA A 281 2.87 2.14 1.83
C ALA A 281 1.88 2.49 2.95
N TRP A 282 1.05 3.53 2.76
CA TRP A 282 0.01 3.95 3.70
C TRP A 282 -0.94 2.80 4.05
N SER A 283 -1.37 2.03 3.05
CA SER A 283 -2.20 0.84 3.26
C SER A 283 -1.46 -0.25 4.04
N ILE A 284 -0.20 -0.55 3.69
CA ILE A 284 0.59 -1.59 4.36
C ILE A 284 0.82 -1.27 5.84
N PHE A 285 1.16 -0.03 6.19
CA PHE A 285 1.37 0.36 7.59
C PHE A 285 0.13 0.16 8.46
N SER A 286 -1.07 0.20 7.88
CA SER A 286 -2.29 -0.03 8.63
C SER A 286 -2.45 -1.46 9.17
N PHE A 287 -1.68 -2.42 8.66
CA PHE A 287 -1.66 -3.81 9.13
C PHE A 287 -0.64 -4.09 10.23
N LEU A 288 0.27 -3.15 10.55
CA LEU A 288 1.33 -3.37 11.54
C LEU A 288 0.87 -3.22 12.99
N LYS A 289 -0.31 -2.64 13.23
CA LYS A 289 -0.77 -2.34 14.59
C LYS A 289 -0.69 -3.56 15.52
N PRO A 290 -1.17 -4.77 15.16
CA PRO A 290 -1.09 -5.93 16.03
C PRO A 290 0.34 -6.32 16.42
N PHE A 291 1.33 -6.10 15.54
CA PHE A 291 2.73 -6.38 15.83
C PHE A 291 3.33 -5.36 16.82
N LEU A 292 2.99 -4.08 16.65
CA LEU A 292 3.50 -2.99 17.49
C LEU A 292 2.91 -3.03 18.91
N THR A 293 1.63 -3.39 19.04
CA THR A 293 0.89 -3.32 20.31
C THR A 293 0.75 -4.69 20.99
N SER A 294 1.64 -5.65 20.69
CA SER A 294 1.56 -7.03 21.20
C SER A 294 2.18 -7.20 22.60
N GLY A 295 2.26 -6.14 23.40
CA GLY A 295 2.76 -6.21 24.78
C GLY A 295 4.28 -6.40 24.94
N VAL A 296 5.08 -6.34 23.87
CA VAL A 296 6.56 -6.39 23.94
C VAL A 296 7.21 -5.20 23.27
N GLY A 297 8.38 -4.82 23.76
CA GLY A 297 9.15 -3.72 23.19
C GLY A 297 9.71 -4.04 21.81
N ARG A 298 9.79 -3.02 20.95
CA ARG A 298 10.20 -3.13 19.55
C ARG A 298 11.29 -2.11 19.22
N ARG A 299 12.20 -2.50 18.32
CA ARG A 299 13.09 -1.56 17.65
C ARG A 299 12.29 -0.91 16.54
N VAL A 300 12.19 0.40 16.56
CA VAL A 300 11.49 1.16 15.54
C VAL A 300 12.42 2.21 14.96
N VAL A 301 12.16 2.59 13.71
CA VAL A 301 12.84 3.71 13.08
C VAL A 301 11.82 4.78 12.71
N ARG A 302 12.15 6.04 13.06
CA ARG A 302 11.28 7.19 12.85
C ARG A 302 12.02 8.26 12.08
N TYR A 303 11.46 8.64 10.94
CA TYR A 303 11.94 9.78 10.16
C TYR A 303 11.69 11.08 10.92
N ARG A 304 12.68 11.97 11.00
CA ARG A 304 12.57 13.32 11.58
C ARG A 304 13.32 14.33 10.72
N VAL A 305 12.88 15.58 10.81
CA VAL A 305 13.58 16.74 10.26
C VAL A 305 13.74 17.70 11.43
N ARG A 306 14.96 18.12 11.72
CA ARG A 306 15.31 19.03 12.82
C ARG A 306 16.17 20.18 12.30
N SER A 307 16.09 21.34 12.92
CA SER A 307 17.10 22.39 12.72
C SER A 307 18.43 21.90 13.31
N ALA A 308 19.52 22.13 12.60
CA ALA A 308 20.85 22.10 13.18
C ALA A 308 20.91 23.17 14.29
N ASP A 309 21.69 22.91 15.33
CA ASP A 309 21.75 23.73 16.54
C ASP A 309 22.03 25.22 16.23
N GLU A 310 21.52 26.09 17.11
CA GLU A 310 21.39 27.56 16.99
C GLU A 310 22.73 28.34 16.85
N ASP A 311 23.85 27.66 16.63
CA ASP A 311 25.21 28.23 16.69
C ASP A 311 25.80 28.60 15.30
N GLU A 312 25.09 28.37 14.20
CA GLU A 312 25.48 28.83 12.85
C GLU A 312 24.42 29.79 12.28
N ASP A 313 24.87 30.90 11.66
CA ASP A 313 24.04 31.96 11.08
C ASP A 313 23.10 31.50 9.92
N GLU A 314 23.05 30.19 9.62
CA GLU A 314 22.18 29.57 8.64
C GLU A 314 21.39 28.41 9.27
N GLU A 315 20.05 28.53 9.33
CA GLU A 315 19.15 27.43 9.74
C GLU A 315 19.25 26.24 8.77
N HIS A 316 20.19 25.34 8.99
CA HIS A 316 20.32 24.11 8.22
C HIS A 316 19.35 23.03 8.75
N LEU A 317 18.39 22.59 7.93
CA LEU A 317 17.54 21.45 8.29
C LEU A 317 18.27 20.13 8.03
N VAL A 318 18.37 19.28 9.05
CA VAL A 318 18.94 17.94 8.96
C VAL A 318 17.82 16.90 9.00
N SER A 319 17.78 16.05 7.98
CA SER A 319 16.90 14.89 7.91
C SER A 319 17.57 13.68 8.58
N GLU A 320 16.88 13.00 9.49
CA GLU A 320 17.44 11.85 10.20
C GLU A 320 16.48 10.67 10.32
N MET A 321 17.04 9.46 10.42
CA MET A 321 16.32 8.23 10.71
C MET A 321 16.70 7.76 12.12
N GLN A 322 15.82 8.03 13.08
CA GLN A 322 16.08 7.73 14.48
C GLN A 322 15.73 6.27 14.79
N ASN A 323 16.74 5.42 15.00
CA ASN A 323 16.56 4.03 15.45
C ASN A 323 16.48 4.00 16.98
N ILE A 324 15.33 3.61 17.52
CA ILE A 324 15.05 3.62 18.95
C ILE A 324 14.40 2.32 19.39
N PHE A 325 14.70 1.89 20.61
CA PHE A 325 13.93 0.84 21.27
C PHE A 325 12.78 1.50 22.05
N LEU A 326 11.55 1.06 21.78
CA LEU A 326 10.37 1.48 22.53
C LEU A 326 9.85 0.29 23.32
N ASP A 327 9.59 0.50 24.62
CA ASP A 327 8.88 -0.49 25.42
C ASP A 327 7.42 -0.63 24.99
N SER A 328 6.74 -1.66 25.50
CA SER A 328 5.36 -1.97 25.12
C SER A 328 4.36 -0.89 25.51
N ARG A 329 4.54 -0.24 26.67
CA ARG A 329 3.62 0.83 27.13
C ARG A 329 3.74 2.04 26.22
N LYS A 330 4.96 2.41 25.84
CA LYS A 330 5.21 3.53 24.93
C LYS A 330 4.67 3.21 23.53
N LEU A 331 4.85 2.00 23.03
CA LEU A 331 4.26 1.57 21.75
C LEU A 331 2.74 1.66 21.77
N ASP A 332 2.08 1.20 22.84
CA ASP A 332 0.63 1.28 22.98
C ASP A 332 0.14 2.74 23.09
N GLN A 333 0.86 3.58 23.82
CA GLN A 333 0.54 5.01 23.93
C GLN A 333 0.62 5.72 22.57
N LEU A 334 1.64 5.41 21.78
CA LEU A 334 1.92 6.06 20.50
C LEU A 334 1.07 5.50 19.35
N TYR A 335 0.88 4.18 19.31
CA TYR A 335 0.34 3.45 18.15
C TYR A 335 -0.87 2.55 18.49
N GLY A 336 -1.30 2.49 19.75
CA GLY A 336 -2.43 1.67 20.23
C GLY A 336 -3.83 2.24 19.95
N GLY A 337 -3.95 3.52 19.60
CA GLY A 337 -5.22 4.20 19.35
C GLY A 337 -6.13 3.47 18.34
N VAL A 338 -7.44 3.39 18.64
CA VAL A 338 -8.44 2.78 17.74
C VAL A 338 -8.53 3.58 16.44
N ARG A 339 -8.59 2.90 15.27
CA ARG A 339 -8.90 3.52 13.96
C ARG A 339 -10.12 4.43 14.14
N GLY A 340 -9.90 5.75 14.22
CA GLY A 340 -10.94 6.75 14.51
C GLY A 340 -10.56 7.79 15.58
N ARG A 341 -9.58 7.53 16.46
CA ARG A 341 -8.95 8.57 17.29
C ARG A 341 -7.45 8.61 17.02
N ARG A 342 -7.08 9.73 16.38
CA ARG A 342 -5.76 10.18 15.97
C ARG A 342 -4.67 9.83 16.99
N ALA A 343 -3.54 9.32 16.51
CA ALA A 343 -2.28 9.49 17.24
C ALA A 343 -2.07 11.01 17.41
N PRO A 344 -1.84 11.52 18.65
CA PRO A 344 -1.52 12.93 18.85
C PRO A 344 -0.30 13.31 18.01
N SER A 345 -0.26 14.55 17.51
CA SER A 345 1.03 15.15 17.15
C SER A 345 1.83 15.24 18.45
N LEU A 346 2.92 14.49 18.54
CA LEU A 346 3.74 14.39 19.75
C LEU A 346 4.89 15.38 19.74
N GLU A 347 4.60 16.59 19.27
CA GLU A 347 5.54 17.70 19.32
C GLU A 347 5.72 18.23 20.77
N GLY A 348 4.98 17.69 21.75
CA GLY A 348 4.97 18.19 23.13
C GLY A 348 5.04 17.13 24.24
N SER A 349 5.45 15.89 23.99
CA SER A 349 5.71 14.91 25.07
C SER A 349 7.11 14.33 24.96
N TYR A 350 8.10 15.16 25.23
CA TYR A 350 9.46 14.71 25.51
C TYR A 350 9.68 14.73 27.02
N VAL A 351 10.16 13.61 27.54
CA VAL A 351 10.91 13.55 28.78
C VAL A 351 12.31 13.22 28.30
N ASP A 352 13.28 14.06 28.64
CA ASP A 352 14.69 13.78 28.41
C ASP A 352 15.01 12.44 29.08
N VAL A 353 15.42 11.47 28.27
CA VAL A 353 16.01 10.23 28.76
C VAL A 353 17.51 10.41 28.61
N GLU A 354 18.04 11.38 29.34
CA GLU A 354 19.43 11.44 29.72
C GLU A 354 19.43 11.38 31.26
N ASP A 355 20.35 10.61 31.82
CA ASP A 355 20.58 10.38 33.26
C ASP A 355 19.75 9.26 33.94
N GLU A 356 20.03 8.00 33.61
CA GLU A 356 19.96 6.93 34.63
C GLU A 356 20.83 5.71 34.28
N TRP A 357 22.09 5.94 33.88
CA TRP A 357 23.11 4.89 33.84
C TRP A 357 24.46 5.49 34.22
N ASP A 358 24.70 5.65 35.52
CA ASP A 358 26.01 5.48 36.15
C ASP A 358 25.84 5.40 37.68
N ASP A 359 26.74 4.66 38.32
CA ASP A 359 26.82 4.24 39.74
C ASP A 359 25.92 3.03 40.10
N GLU A 360 26.41 1.84 40.47
CA GLU A 360 27.59 1.50 41.26
C GLU A 360 28.14 0.11 40.85
N ASN A 361 29.38 0.05 40.39
CA ASN A 361 30.33 -0.93 40.94
C ASN A 361 31.77 -0.61 40.53
N PRO A 362 32.62 -0.25 41.50
CA PRO A 362 33.96 -0.81 41.47
C PRO A 362 34.43 -1.27 42.85
N GLY A 363 35.12 -2.40 42.86
CA GLY A 363 36.23 -2.61 43.80
C GLY A 363 36.10 -3.81 44.73
N ARG A 364 36.38 -5.00 44.19
CA ARG A 364 36.91 -6.12 44.97
C ARG A 364 38.42 -6.14 44.75
N ASN A 365 39.16 -5.93 45.84
CA ASN A 365 40.55 -6.27 46.19
C ASN A 365 40.93 -5.31 47.33
N GLU A 366 41.67 -5.63 48.39
CA GLU A 366 42.17 -6.82 49.06
C GLU A 366 42.82 -6.26 50.36
N MET A 367 42.77 -7.01 51.46
CA MET A 367 43.79 -7.11 52.52
C MET A 367 44.14 -5.95 53.50
N GLU A 368 44.27 -6.39 54.76
CA GLU A 368 45.19 -5.98 55.84
C GLU A 368 44.94 -4.71 56.66
N GLY A 369 44.87 -4.92 57.98
CA GLY A 369 44.87 -3.89 59.03
C GLY A 369 44.05 -4.28 60.25
#